data_AF-A0A367XFM3-F1
#
_entry.id   AF-A0A367XFM3-F1
#
_cell.length_a   1.000
_cell.length_b   1.000
_cell.length_c   1.000
_cell.angle_alpha   90.00
_cell.angle_beta   90.00
_cell.angle_gamma   90.00
#
_symmetry.space_group_name_H-M   'P 1'
#
loop_
_entity.id
_entity.type
_entity.pdbx_description
1 polymer ?
#
loop_
_entity_poly.entity_id
_entity_poly.type
_entity_poly.pdbx_seq_one_letter_code
_entity_poly.pdbx_strand_id
1 'polypeptide(L)'
;MWPPYLIELAPDTDFTRILFTHDPDAHEQATTRHLWHREPAIYIRSRATLDDIHCHFRKYTRVRDEREQWYYLRFWEPRETVNLFSLIRHEREDVAGLLHPRDQVPIRAIYAPVGGSLFKISSRIDCDVEKAPFILTAEKRAGLGRQQQDRFAHEFGEKLFGIAPLHFKRLGIASIGPVVEMIETVAKNCRDKGFVHRNEIAKIATMSAFFGTCFLQDARVQPLAESCLYQSEHSPVLRVQKFEETFQVSQLPGILMTNAALKQLLPVLEQGLAEKPPGPDQIREQFSAFVPDENANAFVGQCREAWEKHGLVSETQQAAHMICALVFTPFFLDDPLQSVLADLFAGQPPDRLFASLKTEFLRRLEIA
;
A
#
# COMPACT_ATOMS: atom_id res chain seq x y z
N MET A 1 16.78 -19.32 15.69
CA MET A 1 17.15 -18.65 14.43
C MET A 1 18.67 -18.58 14.39
N TRP A 2 19.29 -19.10 13.33
CA TRP A 2 20.74 -19.22 13.22
C TRP A 2 21.36 -17.86 12.86
N PRO A 3 22.53 -17.49 13.44
CA PRO A 3 23.24 -16.27 13.04
C PRO A 3 23.62 -16.31 11.55
N PRO A 4 23.81 -15.16 10.89
CA PRO A 4 24.22 -15.13 9.48
C PRO A 4 25.59 -15.80 9.31
N TYR A 5 25.71 -16.66 8.30
CA TYR A 5 26.97 -17.31 7.96
C TYR A 5 27.93 -16.27 7.35
N LEU A 6 29.18 -16.28 7.82
CA LEU A 6 30.27 -15.50 7.24
C LEU A 6 31.20 -16.44 6.48
N ILE A 7 31.51 -16.07 5.25
CA ILE A 7 32.38 -16.85 4.35
C ILE A 7 33.44 -15.89 3.83
N GLU A 8 34.70 -16.28 3.95
CA GLU A 8 35.79 -15.60 3.27
C GLU A 8 35.79 -15.96 1.79
N LEU A 9 35.78 -14.93 0.93
CA LEU A 9 35.76 -15.12 -0.52
C LEU A 9 37.19 -15.11 -1.06
N ALA A 10 37.57 -16.21 -1.71
CA ALA A 10 38.82 -16.30 -2.46
C ALA A 10 38.53 -16.21 -3.97
N PRO A 11 39.29 -15.40 -4.73
CA PRO A 11 39.00 -15.11 -6.14
C PRO A 11 38.95 -16.37 -7.02
N ASP A 12 39.74 -17.39 -6.67
CA ASP A 12 39.90 -18.61 -7.47
C ASP A 12 38.90 -19.72 -7.11
N THR A 13 37.91 -19.42 -6.26
CA THR A 13 36.91 -20.41 -5.85
C THR A 13 35.67 -20.39 -6.75
N ASP A 14 35.17 -21.57 -7.10
CA ASP A 14 33.93 -21.72 -7.87
C ASP A 14 32.76 -21.02 -7.22
N PHE A 15 32.66 -21.09 -5.90
CA PHE A 15 31.62 -20.40 -5.14
C PHE A 15 31.63 -18.88 -5.35
N THR A 16 32.81 -18.25 -5.29
CA THR A 16 32.95 -16.80 -5.52
C THR A 16 32.54 -16.44 -6.93
N ARG A 17 32.96 -17.23 -7.92
CA ARG A 17 32.55 -17.03 -9.32
C ARG A 17 31.03 -17.12 -9.50
N ILE A 18 30.38 -18.13 -8.93
CA ILE A 18 28.92 -18.32 -9.01
C ILE A 18 28.18 -17.12 -8.38
N LEU A 19 28.64 -16.65 -7.21
CA LEU A 19 28.03 -15.50 -6.50
C LEU A 19 28.01 -14.23 -7.36
N PHE A 20 29.05 -13.99 -8.15
CA PHE A 20 29.19 -12.79 -8.99
C PHE A 20 28.80 -13.01 -10.46
N THR A 21 28.14 -14.12 -10.79
CA THR A 21 27.69 -14.42 -12.16
C THR A 21 26.18 -14.26 -12.26
N HIS A 22 25.71 -13.57 -13.30
CA HIS A 22 24.34 -13.61 -13.81
C HIS A 22 24.37 -14.06 -15.27
N ASP A 23 23.87 -15.26 -15.52
CA ASP A 23 23.68 -15.81 -16.87
C ASP A 23 22.19 -15.70 -17.27
N PRO A 24 21.80 -14.78 -18.16
CA PRO A 24 20.40 -14.56 -18.53
C PRO A 24 19.80 -15.71 -19.36
N ASP A 25 20.64 -16.55 -19.99
CA ASP A 25 20.20 -17.69 -20.81
C ASP A 25 20.03 -18.97 -19.97
N ALA A 26 20.51 -18.96 -18.72
CA ALA A 26 20.33 -20.05 -17.78
C ALA A 26 18.98 -19.99 -17.07
N HIS A 27 18.41 -21.15 -16.75
CA HIS A 27 17.19 -21.25 -15.96
C HIS A 27 17.38 -20.57 -14.59
N GLU A 28 16.44 -19.72 -14.17
CA GLU A 28 16.54 -18.87 -12.97
C GLU A 28 16.84 -19.64 -11.66
N GLN A 29 16.50 -20.93 -11.63
CA GLN A 29 16.74 -21.83 -10.50
C GLN A 29 18.08 -22.58 -10.54
N ALA A 30 18.93 -22.35 -11.54
CA ALA A 30 20.25 -22.97 -11.65
C ALA A 30 21.28 -22.33 -10.69
N THR A 31 21.03 -22.45 -9.38
CA THR A 31 21.82 -21.84 -8.30
C THR A 31 23.28 -22.31 -8.22
N THR A 32 23.64 -23.38 -8.95
CA THR A 32 25.02 -23.87 -9.10
C THR A 32 25.80 -23.15 -10.20
N ARG A 33 25.14 -22.29 -11.00
CA ARG A 33 25.74 -21.62 -12.17
C ARG A 33 25.74 -20.10 -12.06
N HIS A 34 24.68 -19.51 -11.52
CA HIS A 34 24.54 -18.06 -11.38
C HIS A 34 23.72 -17.71 -10.13
N LEU A 35 24.15 -16.70 -9.37
CA LEU A 35 23.41 -16.25 -8.18
C LEU A 35 23.24 -14.74 -8.09
N TRP A 36 23.90 -13.97 -8.96
CA TRP A 36 23.94 -12.51 -8.82
C TRP A 36 22.55 -11.85 -8.92
N HIS A 37 21.65 -12.37 -9.77
CA HIS A 37 20.27 -11.88 -9.91
C HIS A 37 19.41 -12.06 -8.66
N ARG A 38 19.82 -12.96 -7.75
CA ARG A 38 19.09 -13.26 -6.52
C ARG A 38 19.48 -12.38 -5.34
N GLU A 39 20.41 -11.45 -5.53
CA GLU A 39 20.91 -10.57 -4.46
C GLU A 39 21.34 -11.41 -3.22
N PRO A 40 22.29 -12.35 -3.40
CA PRO A 40 22.40 -13.52 -2.52
C PRO A 40 22.96 -13.19 -1.13
N ALA A 41 23.74 -12.11 -1.02
CA ALA A 41 24.41 -11.71 0.21
C ALA A 41 24.83 -10.24 0.17
N ILE A 42 25.19 -9.71 1.33
CA ILE A 42 26.05 -8.53 1.44
C ILE A 42 27.53 -8.95 1.40
N TYR A 43 28.38 -8.05 0.93
CA TYR A 43 29.82 -8.27 0.85
C TYR A 43 30.55 -7.27 1.72
N ILE A 44 31.44 -7.75 2.58
CA ILE A 44 32.14 -6.92 3.56
C ILE A 44 33.61 -6.87 3.16
N ARG A 45 34.16 -5.66 3.06
CA ARG A 45 35.60 -5.45 2.90
C ARG A 45 36.17 -4.98 4.24
N SER A 46 36.96 -5.83 4.88
CA SER A 46 37.65 -5.52 6.14
C SER A 46 39.06 -6.13 6.16
N ARG A 47 39.89 -5.67 7.09
CA ARG A 47 41.14 -6.33 7.49
C ARG A 47 41.01 -7.08 8.82
N ALA A 48 39.83 -7.03 9.45
CA ALA A 48 39.51 -7.79 10.66
C ALA A 48 39.41 -9.29 10.34
N THR A 49 39.60 -10.13 11.36
CA THR A 49 39.38 -11.58 11.23
C THR A 49 37.89 -11.90 11.09
N LEU A 50 37.56 -13.11 10.59
CA LEU A 50 36.16 -13.56 10.53
C LEU A 50 35.51 -13.59 11.92
N ASP A 51 36.25 -14.00 12.95
CA ASP A 51 35.75 -14.05 14.32
C ASP A 51 35.43 -12.66 14.87
N ASP A 52 36.27 -11.66 14.57
CA ASP A 52 36.02 -10.27 14.94
C ASP A 52 34.74 -9.75 14.30
N ILE A 53 34.61 -9.94 12.99
CA ILE A 53 33.43 -9.53 12.22
C ILE A 53 32.17 -10.25 12.72
N HIS A 54 32.26 -11.55 13.01
CA HIS A 54 31.16 -12.32 13.54
C HIS A 54 30.71 -11.81 14.92
N CYS A 55 31.66 -11.60 15.83
CA CYS A 55 31.40 -11.05 17.17
C CYS A 55 30.77 -9.66 17.11
N HIS A 56 31.25 -8.82 16.19
CA HIS A 56 30.71 -7.48 15.98
C HIS A 56 29.26 -7.51 15.52
N PHE A 57 28.99 -8.22 14.42
CA PHE A 57 27.68 -8.24 13.80
C PHE A 57 26.60 -8.97 14.61
N ARG A 58 27.00 -9.92 15.47
CA ARG A 58 26.07 -10.60 16.39
C ARG A 58 25.31 -9.61 17.28
N LYS A 59 25.93 -8.49 17.65
CA LYS A 59 25.31 -7.43 18.48
C LYS A 59 24.14 -6.75 17.78
N TYR A 60 24.11 -6.76 16.45
CA TYR A 60 23.08 -6.11 15.64
C TYR A 60 21.96 -7.07 15.21
N THR A 61 22.12 -8.38 15.39
CA THR A 61 21.06 -9.36 15.08
C THR A 61 19.82 -9.17 15.97
N ARG A 62 20.03 -8.70 17.21
CA ARG A 62 18.96 -8.43 18.18
C ARG A 62 19.18 -7.08 18.84
N VAL A 63 18.27 -6.15 18.61
CA VAL A 63 18.38 -4.75 19.05
C VAL A 63 17.20 -4.42 19.96
N ARG A 64 17.40 -3.46 20.88
CA ARG A 64 16.33 -2.95 21.74
C ARG A 64 15.72 -1.70 21.15
N ASP A 65 14.46 -1.45 21.44
CA ASP A 65 13.85 -0.14 21.23
C ASP A 65 13.93 0.74 22.48
N GLU A 66 13.33 1.93 22.37
CA GLU A 66 13.22 2.93 23.45
C GLU A 66 12.44 2.43 24.67
N ARG A 67 11.68 1.34 24.54
CA ARG A 67 10.87 0.71 25.59
C ARG A 67 11.44 -0.65 26.04
N GLU A 68 12.72 -0.88 25.75
CA GLU A 68 13.45 -2.11 26.02
C GLU A 68 12.87 -3.40 25.39
N GLN A 69 11.97 -3.26 24.42
CA GLN A 69 11.45 -4.39 23.66
C GLN A 69 12.49 -4.89 22.66
N TRP A 70 12.62 -6.20 22.56
CA TRP A 70 13.59 -6.84 21.68
C TRP A 70 13.04 -7.02 20.27
N TYR A 71 13.82 -6.58 19.28
CA TYR A 71 13.55 -6.77 17.87
C TYR A 71 14.67 -7.53 17.19
N TYR A 72 14.31 -8.31 16.18
CA TYR A 72 15.26 -8.98 15.31
C TYR A 72 15.51 -8.11 14.08
N LEU A 73 16.77 -7.73 13.87
CA LEU A 73 17.16 -6.88 12.75
C LEU A 73 17.93 -7.71 11.72
N ARG A 74 17.35 -7.87 10.54
CA ARG A 74 17.89 -8.68 9.44
C ARG A 74 18.87 -7.91 8.56
N PHE A 75 19.83 -7.21 9.20
CA PHE A 75 20.75 -6.30 8.51
C PHE A 75 21.66 -6.98 7.47
N TRP A 76 21.71 -8.31 7.38
CA TRP A 76 22.51 -9.04 6.38
C TRP A 76 21.78 -9.28 5.07
N GLU A 77 20.48 -8.97 4.99
CA GLU A 77 19.77 -9.00 3.70
C GLU A 77 20.13 -7.72 2.92
N PRO A 78 20.55 -7.80 1.64
CA PRO A 78 21.01 -6.62 0.90
C PRO A 78 20.04 -5.44 0.92
N ARG A 79 18.75 -5.73 0.79
CA ARG A 79 17.69 -4.71 0.84
C ARG A 79 17.56 -4.08 2.23
N GLU A 80 17.47 -4.88 3.27
CA GLU A 80 17.40 -4.38 4.65
C GLU A 80 18.66 -3.58 5.02
N THR A 81 19.81 -3.95 4.47
CA THR A 81 21.07 -3.22 4.62
C THR A 81 20.97 -1.82 4.01
N VAL A 82 20.56 -1.73 2.73
CA VAL A 82 20.41 -0.45 2.04
C VAL A 82 19.39 0.43 2.75
N ASN A 83 18.28 -0.16 3.19
CA ASN A 83 17.21 0.53 3.92
C ASN A 83 17.74 1.08 5.25
N LEU A 84 18.37 0.23 6.06
CA LEU A 84 18.96 0.62 7.34
C LEU A 84 19.93 1.80 7.16
N PHE A 85 20.88 1.68 6.23
CA PHE A 85 21.90 2.70 5.99
C PHE A 85 21.36 3.99 5.35
N SER A 86 20.23 3.92 4.64
CA SER A 86 19.54 5.11 4.15
C SER A 86 18.92 5.91 5.30
N LEU A 87 18.42 5.22 6.33
CA LEU A 87 17.82 5.85 7.51
C LEU A 87 18.88 6.45 8.43
N ILE A 88 19.92 5.69 8.76
CA ILE A 88 20.97 6.14 9.68
C ILE A 88 22.00 7.06 9.02
N ARG A 89 21.85 7.39 7.72
CA ARG A 89 22.81 8.24 6.97
C ARG A 89 23.08 9.57 7.66
N HIS A 90 22.13 10.05 8.47
CA HIS A 90 22.20 11.31 9.21
C HIS A 90 22.66 11.13 10.66
N GLU A 91 22.68 9.91 11.20
CA GLU A 91 23.11 9.58 12.55
C GLU A 91 24.55 9.05 12.54
N ARG A 92 25.51 9.96 12.76
CA ARG A 92 26.95 9.65 12.65
C ARG A 92 27.37 8.55 13.62
N GLU A 93 26.79 8.50 14.81
CA GLU A 93 27.10 7.54 15.86
C GLU A 93 26.70 6.11 15.46
N ASP A 94 25.52 5.94 14.84
CA ASP A 94 25.02 4.64 14.40
C ASP A 94 25.84 4.07 13.24
N VAL A 95 26.15 4.91 12.25
CA VAL A 95 27.01 4.53 11.11
C VAL A 95 28.43 4.23 11.61
N ALA A 96 28.96 5.05 12.53
CA ALA A 96 30.26 4.82 13.13
C ALA A 96 30.28 3.51 13.92
N GLY A 97 29.28 3.24 14.77
CA GLY A 97 29.16 2.02 15.55
C GLY A 97 29.10 0.77 14.65
N LEU A 98 28.32 0.81 13.58
CA LEU A 98 28.14 -0.36 12.71
C LEU A 98 29.35 -0.65 11.82
N LEU A 99 30.11 0.38 11.39
CA LEU A 99 31.30 0.21 10.56
C LEU A 99 32.63 0.15 11.35
N HIS A 100 32.64 0.60 12.60
CA HIS A 100 33.84 0.62 13.45
C HIS A 100 33.58 -0.15 14.75
N PRO A 101 33.85 -1.47 14.77
CA PRO A 101 33.77 -2.22 16.02
C PRO A 101 34.61 -1.56 17.13
N ARG A 102 34.19 -1.68 18.39
CA ARG A 102 35.01 -1.22 19.54
C ARG A 102 36.26 -2.09 19.62
N ASP A 103 37.43 -1.45 19.65
CA ASP A 103 38.75 -2.09 19.81
C ASP A 103 39.13 -3.11 18.71
N GLN A 104 38.49 -3.09 17.54
CA GLN A 104 38.85 -3.93 16.40
C GLN A 104 39.06 -3.11 15.13
N VAL A 105 39.57 -3.79 14.09
CA VAL A 105 39.84 -3.19 12.80
C VAL A 105 38.55 -2.74 12.11
N PRO A 106 38.46 -1.48 11.63
CA PRO A 106 37.27 -0.98 10.95
C PRO A 106 36.89 -1.75 9.69
N ILE A 107 35.58 -1.85 9.47
CA ILE A 107 35.00 -2.30 8.21
C ILE A 107 35.13 -1.17 7.19
N ARG A 108 35.90 -1.43 6.12
CA ARG A 108 36.20 -0.43 5.09
C ARG A 108 34.98 -0.11 4.22
N ALA A 109 34.22 -1.13 3.88
CA ALA A 109 32.99 -0.98 3.12
C ALA A 109 32.10 -2.21 3.25
N ILE A 110 30.79 -1.98 3.13
CA ILE A 110 29.77 -2.99 2.89
C ILE A 110 29.21 -2.75 1.49
N TYR A 111 29.03 -3.81 0.72
CA TYR A 111 28.41 -3.77 -0.60
C TYR A 111 27.13 -4.58 -0.58
N ALA A 112 26.03 -4.01 -1.08
CA ALA A 112 24.73 -4.65 -1.12
C ALA A 112 24.16 -4.57 -2.55
N PRO A 113 24.01 -5.70 -3.26
CA PRO A 113 23.32 -5.72 -4.55
C PRO A 113 21.80 -5.59 -4.34
N VAL A 114 21.16 -4.59 -4.95
CA VAL A 114 19.71 -4.39 -4.89
C VAL A 114 19.22 -3.84 -6.23
N GLY A 115 18.26 -4.52 -6.85
CA GLY A 115 17.55 -4.05 -8.06
C GLY A 115 18.48 -3.80 -9.24
N GLY A 116 19.50 -4.65 -9.43
CA GLY A 116 20.51 -4.48 -10.47
C GLY A 116 21.56 -3.40 -10.18
N SER A 117 21.45 -2.69 -9.06
CA SER A 117 22.44 -1.71 -8.60
C SER A 117 23.31 -2.29 -7.48
N LEU A 118 24.57 -1.85 -7.39
CA LEU A 118 25.46 -2.20 -6.27
C LEU A 118 25.64 -0.99 -5.35
N PHE A 119 25.07 -1.07 -4.16
CA PHE A 119 25.20 -0.02 -3.15
C PHE A 119 26.49 -0.22 -2.38
N LYS A 120 27.35 0.80 -2.37
CA LYS A 120 28.54 0.84 -1.54
C LYS A 120 28.28 1.72 -0.32
N ILE A 121 28.35 1.10 0.84
CA ILE A 121 28.25 1.75 2.13
C ILE A 121 29.66 1.83 2.73
N SER A 122 30.14 3.03 2.97
CA SER A 122 31.45 3.26 3.58
C SER A 122 31.42 4.52 4.40
N SER A 123 32.14 4.53 5.51
CA SER A 123 32.30 5.71 6.32
C SER A 123 33.46 6.57 5.82
N ARG A 124 33.28 7.90 5.85
CA ARG A 124 34.40 8.87 5.86
C ARG A 124 34.70 9.38 7.27
N ILE A 125 33.96 8.88 8.26
CA ILE A 125 34.01 9.34 9.66
C ILE A 125 35.31 8.81 10.29
N ASP A 126 36.04 9.70 10.94
CA ASP A 126 37.24 9.39 11.70
C ASP A 126 36.91 8.49 12.92
N CYS A 127 37.91 7.75 13.40
CA CYS A 127 37.82 6.74 14.45
C CYS A 127 37.23 7.23 15.79
N ASP A 128 37.17 8.56 15.98
CA ASP A 128 36.98 9.24 17.27
C ASP A 128 35.52 9.54 17.62
N VAL A 129 34.54 9.04 16.84
CA VAL A 129 33.13 9.22 17.17
C VAL A 129 32.73 8.31 18.33
N GLU A 130 32.04 8.89 19.32
CA GLU A 130 31.50 8.17 20.45
C GLU A 130 30.48 7.11 19.97
N LYS A 131 30.79 5.84 20.23
CA LYS A 131 30.00 4.70 19.75
C LYS A 131 28.86 4.42 20.71
N ALA A 132 27.66 4.94 20.48
CA ALA A 132 26.48 4.59 21.26
C ALA A 132 25.94 3.18 20.88
N PRO A 133 25.25 2.47 21.80
CA PRO A 133 24.47 1.28 21.43
C PRO A 133 23.39 1.64 20.42
N PHE A 134 23.21 0.82 19.39
CA PHE A 134 22.13 1.02 18.43
C PHE A 134 20.77 0.79 19.09
N ILE A 135 19.92 1.83 19.10
CA ILE A 135 18.55 1.78 19.59
C ILE A 135 17.59 1.87 18.40
N LEU A 136 16.67 0.91 18.29
CA LEU A 136 15.64 0.89 17.25
C LEU A 136 14.48 1.81 17.64
N THR A 137 14.68 3.11 17.46
CA THR A 137 13.67 4.15 17.71
C THR A 137 12.40 3.92 16.89
N ALA A 138 11.29 4.51 17.34
CA ALA A 138 10.03 4.49 16.59
C ALA A 138 10.21 5.02 15.15
N GLU A 139 11.05 6.04 14.96
CA GLU A 139 11.37 6.61 13.66
C GLU A 139 12.11 5.62 12.74
N LYS A 140 13.20 5.00 13.23
CA LYS A 140 13.95 3.97 12.49
C LYS A 140 13.05 2.79 12.12
N ARG A 141 12.18 2.37 13.04
CA ARG A 141 11.21 1.29 12.80
C ARG A 141 10.20 1.67 11.73
N ALA A 142 9.65 2.89 11.79
CA ALA A 142 8.72 3.39 10.77
C ALA A 142 9.41 3.51 9.40
N GLY A 143 10.69 3.90 9.36
CA GLY A 143 11.50 3.93 8.15
C GLY A 143 11.69 2.56 7.51
N LEU A 144 12.13 1.56 8.30
CA LEU A 144 12.30 0.17 7.83
C LEU A 144 10.98 -0.43 7.36
N GLY A 145 9.89 -0.13 8.06
CA GLY A 145 8.54 -0.57 7.70
C GLY A 145 8.02 0.05 6.40
N ARG A 146 8.31 1.34 6.13
CA ARG A 146 7.78 2.07 4.96
C ARG A 146 8.23 1.48 3.64
N GLN A 147 9.52 1.25 3.43
CA GLN A 147 10.01 0.69 2.16
C GLN A 147 9.49 -0.73 1.87
N GLN A 148 9.26 -1.54 2.91
CA GLN A 148 8.60 -2.85 2.73
C GLN A 148 7.12 -2.71 2.32
N GLN A 149 6.45 -1.63 2.73
CA GLN A 149 5.07 -1.32 2.35
C GLN A 149 5.02 -0.82 0.91
N ASP A 150 5.88 0.13 0.54
CA ASP A 150 5.96 0.68 -0.82
C ASP A 150 6.20 -0.46 -1.82
N ARG A 151 7.08 -1.40 -1.46
CA ARG A 151 7.34 -2.60 -2.29
C ARG A 151 6.13 -3.53 -2.37
N PHE A 152 5.46 -3.82 -1.26
CA PHE A 152 4.25 -4.64 -1.27
C PHE A 152 3.16 -4.01 -2.12
N ALA A 153 2.92 -2.71 -1.95
CA ALA A 153 1.92 -1.96 -2.71
C ALA A 153 2.24 -1.95 -4.20
N HIS A 154 3.51 -1.77 -4.57
CA HIS A 154 3.97 -1.83 -5.96
C HIS A 154 3.80 -3.24 -6.56
N GLU A 155 4.40 -4.27 -5.96
CA GLU A 155 4.35 -5.65 -6.49
C GLU A 155 2.92 -6.19 -6.54
N PHE A 156 2.09 -5.87 -5.55
CA PHE A 156 0.70 -6.27 -5.54
C PHE A 156 -0.14 -5.43 -6.50
N GLY A 157 0.14 -4.13 -6.61
CA GLY A 157 -0.48 -3.23 -7.57
C GLY A 157 -0.27 -3.67 -9.01
N GLU A 158 0.96 -4.04 -9.39
CA GLU A 158 1.27 -4.60 -10.71
C GLU A 158 0.45 -5.86 -11.01
N LYS A 159 0.39 -6.80 -10.05
CA LYS A 159 -0.40 -8.03 -10.19
C LYS A 159 -1.89 -7.73 -10.34
N LEU A 160 -2.43 -6.88 -9.46
CA LEU A 160 -3.85 -6.56 -9.46
C LEU A 160 -4.26 -5.84 -10.75
N PHE A 161 -3.45 -4.87 -11.18
CA PHE A 161 -3.63 -4.15 -12.45
C PHE A 161 -3.59 -5.09 -13.65
N GLY A 162 -2.68 -6.07 -13.63
CA GLY A 162 -2.58 -7.10 -14.68
C GLY A 162 -3.72 -8.12 -14.70
N ILE A 163 -4.34 -8.42 -13.55
CA ILE A 163 -5.45 -9.39 -13.47
C ILE A 163 -6.78 -8.80 -13.99
N ALA A 164 -7.02 -7.51 -13.78
CA ALA A 164 -8.29 -6.87 -14.13
C ALA A 164 -8.13 -5.63 -15.05
N PRO A 165 -7.44 -5.73 -16.20
CA PRO A 165 -7.11 -4.57 -17.02
C PRO A 165 -8.34 -3.85 -17.58
N LEU A 166 -9.41 -4.59 -17.89
CA LEU A 166 -10.68 -4.00 -18.36
C LEU A 166 -11.37 -3.18 -17.26
N HIS A 167 -11.31 -3.63 -16.01
CA HIS A 167 -11.88 -2.88 -14.88
C HIS A 167 -11.14 -1.56 -14.65
N PHE A 168 -9.81 -1.57 -14.67
CA PHE A 168 -9.03 -0.33 -14.52
C PHE A 168 -9.18 0.61 -15.72
N LYS A 169 -9.25 0.08 -16.95
CA LYS A 169 -9.60 0.85 -18.15
C LYS A 169 -11.00 1.46 -18.02
N ARG A 170 -11.97 0.72 -17.48
CA ARG A 170 -13.32 1.21 -17.18
C ARG A 170 -13.25 2.38 -16.20
N LEU A 171 -12.37 2.36 -15.21
CA LEU A 171 -12.20 3.49 -14.28
C LEU A 171 -11.38 4.67 -14.84
N GLY A 172 -10.80 4.53 -16.04
CA GLY A 172 -9.93 5.55 -16.64
C GLY A 172 -8.49 5.52 -16.11
N ILE A 173 -8.11 4.44 -15.43
CA ILE A 173 -6.78 4.29 -14.83
C ILE A 173 -5.81 3.71 -15.88
N ALA A 174 -4.87 4.55 -16.33
CA ALA A 174 -3.91 4.21 -17.37
C ALA A 174 -2.56 3.70 -16.85
N SER A 175 -2.30 3.82 -15.55
CA SER A 175 -1.03 3.41 -14.93
C SER A 175 -1.27 2.76 -13.56
N ILE A 176 -0.26 2.09 -13.03
CA ILE A 176 -0.35 1.44 -11.71
C ILE A 176 -0.39 2.44 -10.55
N GLY A 177 0.00 3.71 -10.75
CA GLY A 177 0.16 4.70 -9.68
C GLY A 177 -1.06 4.83 -8.75
N PRO A 178 -2.27 5.10 -9.28
CA PRO A 178 -3.48 5.17 -8.47
C PRO A 178 -3.84 3.86 -7.75
N VAL A 179 -3.46 2.71 -8.30
CA VAL A 179 -3.68 1.40 -7.66
C VAL A 179 -2.73 1.22 -6.48
N VAL A 180 -1.48 1.64 -6.62
CA VAL A 180 -0.49 1.64 -5.53
C VAL A 180 -0.96 2.55 -4.39
N GLU A 181 -1.39 3.77 -4.70
CA GLU A 181 -1.92 4.73 -3.72
C GLU A 181 -3.15 4.18 -2.96
N MET A 182 -4.06 3.51 -3.68
CA MET A 182 -5.19 2.79 -3.07
C MET A 182 -4.70 1.70 -2.11
N ILE A 183 -3.74 0.87 -2.51
CA ILE A 183 -3.22 -0.21 -1.66
C ILE A 183 -2.53 0.35 -0.41
N GLU A 184 -1.77 1.44 -0.53
CA GLU A 184 -1.12 2.11 0.61
C GLU A 184 -2.16 2.64 1.60
N THR A 185 -3.21 3.28 1.09
CA THR A 185 -4.33 3.78 1.90
C THR A 185 -5.04 2.65 2.63
N VAL A 186 -5.38 1.58 1.93
CA VAL A 186 -6.02 0.38 2.52
C VAL A 186 -5.11 -0.27 3.55
N ALA A 187 -3.81 -0.44 3.25
CA ALA A 187 -2.84 -1.06 4.14
C ALA A 187 -2.66 -0.26 5.43
N LYS A 188 -2.71 1.09 5.35
CA LYS A 188 -2.69 1.96 6.52
C LYS A 188 -3.95 1.75 7.37
N ASN A 189 -5.13 1.86 6.77
CA ASN A 189 -6.42 1.70 7.45
C ASN A 189 -6.57 0.31 8.11
N CYS A 190 -6.11 -0.74 7.44
CA CYS A 190 -6.13 -2.11 7.97
C CYS A 190 -5.23 -2.26 9.21
N ARG A 191 -4.04 -1.63 9.21
CA ARG A 191 -3.10 -1.74 10.34
C ARG A 191 -3.58 -1.02 11.58
N ASP A 192 -4.23 0.12 11.42
CA ASP A 192 -4.88 0.84 12.52
C ASP A 192 -6.00 0.00 13.18
N LYS A 193 -6.44 -1.07 12.52
CA LYS A 193 -7.43 -2.05 12.99
C LYS A 193 -6.83 -3.43 13.32
N GLY A 194 -5.51 -3.54 13.40
CA GLY A 194 -4.80 -4.74 13.84
C GLY A 194 -4.56 -5.80 12.76
N PHE A 195 -4.79 -5.51 11.48
CA PHE A 195 -4.41 -6.39 10.38
C PHE A 195 -2.97 -6.10 9.95
N VAL A 196 -2.06 -7.04 10.19
CA VAL A 196 -0.61 -6.85 9.97
C VAL A 196 -0.03 -7.75 8.90
N HIS A 197 -0.70 -8.86 8.53
CA HIS A 197 -0.16 -9.75 7.52
C HIS A 197 -0.61 -9.36 6.12
N ARG A 198 0.31 -9.55 5.16
CA ARG A 198 0.11 -9.19 3.75
C ARG A 198 -1.13 -9.85 3.13
N ASN A 199 -1.44 -11.08 3.52
CA ASN A 199 -2.57 -11.82 2.95
C ASN A 199 -3.92 -11.18 3.30
N GLU A 200 -4.10 -10.71 4.55
CA GLU A 200 -5.33 -10.03 4.96
C GLU A 200 -5.48 -8.70 4.23
N ILE A 201 -4.40 -7.91 4.19
CA ILE A 201 -4.37 -6.61 3.51
C ILE A 201 -4.63 -6.79 2.01
N ALA A 202 -4.02 -7.78 1.37
CA ALA A 202 -4.20 -8.06 -0.05
C ALA A 202 -5.66 -8.39 -0.39
N LYS A 203 -6.35 -9.17 0.46
CA LYS A 203 -7.78 -9.48 0.26
C LYS A 203 -8.65 -8.22 0.33
N ILE A 204 -8.45 -7.40 1.37
CA ILE A 204 -9.21 -6.14 1.53
C ILE A 204 -8.89 -5.16 0.40
N ALA A 205 -7.62 -5.08 -0.02
CA ALA A 205 -7.21 -4.24 -1.15
C ALA A 205 -7.82 -4.71 -2.48
N THR A 206 -7.93 -6.02 -2.71
CA THR A 206 -8.67 -6.56 -3.87
C THR A 206 -10.13 -6.10 -3.83
N MET A 207 -10.83 -6.24 -2.70
CA MET A 207 -12.21 -5.75 -2.59
C MET A 207 -12.29 -4.24 -2.83
N SER A 208 -11.37 -3.47 -2.26
CA SER A 208 -11.30 -2.00 -2.41
C SER A 208 -11.10 -1.59 -3.87
N ALA A 209 -10.32 -2.36 -4.65
CA ALA A 209 -10.16 -2.09 -6.07
C ALA A 209 -11.47 -2.19 -6.86
N PHE A 210 -12.42 -3.03 -6.43
CA PHE A 210 -13.70 -3.21 -7.10
C PHE A 210 -14.82 -2.34 -6.53
N PHE A 211 -14.80 -2.04 -5.23
CA PHE A 211 -15.89 -1.34 -4.54
C PHE A 211 -15.56 0.09 -4.08
N GLY A 212 -14.30 0.53 -4.27
CA GLY A 212 -13.79 1.84 -3.86
C GLY A 212 -12.79 1.74 -2.71
N THR A 213 -11.80 2.64 -2.69
CA THR A 213 -10.71 2.65 -1.70
C THR A 213 -11.23 2.74 -0.26
N CYS A 214 -12.32 3.49 -0.06
CA CYS A 214 -12.91 3.74 1.25
C CYS A 214 -14.26 3.01 1.45
N PHE A 215 -14.50 1.90 0.74
CA PHE A 215 -15.81 1.23 0.80
C PHE A 215 -16.16 0.69 2.19
N LEU A 216 -15.17 0.35 3.02
CA LEU A 216 -15.41 -0.10 4.41
C LEU A 216 -15.96 1.02 5.32
N GLN A 217 -15.75 2.29 4.93
CA GLN A 217 -16.28 3.45 5.64
C GLN A 217 -17.68 3.84 5.14
N ASP A 218 -18.13 3.31 3.99
CA ASP A 218 -19.47 3.61 3.48
C ASP A 218 -20.53 3.17 4.50
N ALA A 219 -21.45 4.07 4.84
CA ALA A 219 -22.50 3.82 5.83
C ALA A 219 -23.30 2.53 5.57
N ARG A 220 -23.39 2.07 4.32
CA ARG A 220 -24.09 0.83 3.94
C ARG A 220 -23.27 -0.43 4.26
N VAL A 221 -21.95 -0.32 4.28
CA VAL A 221 -21.00 -1.42 4.50
C VAL A 221 -20.51 -1.43 5.95
N GLN A 222 -20.44 -0.26 6.59
CA GLN A 222 -19.87 -0.08 7.92
C GLN A 222 -20.45 -1.01 8.99
N PRO A 223 -21.77 -1.25 9.09
CA PRO A 223 -22.31 -2.20 10.08
C PRO A 223 -21.76 -3.62 9.90
N LEU A 224 -21.57 -4.04 8.64
CA LEU A 224 -20.98 -5.34 8.33
C LEU A 224 -19.48 -5.36 8.64
N ALA A 225 -18.76 -4.30 8.28
CA ALA A 225 -17.34 -4.17 8.58
C ALA A 225 -17.09 -4.16 10.10
N GLU A 226 -17.91 -3.46 10.89
CA GLU A 226 -17.81 -3.44 12.34
C GLU A 226 -18.03 -4.83 12.95
N SER A 227 -19.11 -5.51 12.56
CA SER A 227 -19.44 -6.83 13.11
C SER A 227 -18.45 -7.94 12.73
N CYS A 228 -17.89 -7.89 11.51
CA CYS A 228 -17.01 -8.96 11.02
C CYS A 228 -15.52 -8.65 11.20
N LEU A 229 -15.08 -7.41 10.94
CA LEU A 229 -13.67 -7.04 10.91
C LEU A 229 -13.16 -6.43 12.22
N TYR A 230 -13.95 -5.57 12.87
CA TYR A 230 -13.44 -4.72 13.94
C TYR A 230 -13.81 -5.18 15.34
N GLN A 231 -15.05 -5.61 15.56
CA GLN A 231 -15.56 -6.03 16.88
C GLN A 231 -15.50 -7.54 17.08
N SER A 232 -15.14 -8.32 16.06
CA SER A 232 -15.03 -9.76 16.16
C SER A 232 -13.77 -10.19 16.93
N GLU A 233 -13.94 -11.13 17.85
CA GLU A 233 -12.85 -11.78 18.60
C GLU A 233 -12.10 -12.85 17.80
N HIS A 234 -12.51 -13.12 16.56
CA HIS A 234 -11.83 -14.10 15.71
C HIS A 234 -10.44 -13.62 15.27
N SER A 235 -9.61 -14.56 14.81
CA SER A 235 -8.30 -14.22 14.23
C SER A 235 -8.44 -13.33 12.98
N PRO A 236 -7.45 -12.47 12.66
CA PRO A 236 -7.51 -11.58 11.50
C PRO A 236 -7.93 -12.26 10.19
N VAL A 237 -7.40 -13.45 9.91
CA VAL A 237 -7.74 -14.23 8.72
C VAL A 237 -9.22 -14.61 8.69
N LEU A 238 -9.76 -15.12 9.81
CA LEU A 238 -11.17 -15.53 9.92
C LEU A 238 -12.11 -14.32 9.83
N ARG A 239 -11.71 -13.17 10.39
CA ARG A 239 -12.48 -11.92 10.28
C ARG A 239 -12.64 -11.50 8.82
N VAL A 240 -11.55 -11.49 8.04
CA VAL A 240 -11.60 -11.15 6.61
C VAL A 240 -12.45 -12.15 5.83
N GLN A 241 -12.28 -13.46 6.08
CA GLN A 241 -13.07 -14.49 5.41
C GLN A 241 -14.56 -14.34 5.70
N LYS A 242 -14.94 -14.16 6.97
CA LYS A 242 -16.34 -13.99 7.37
C LYS A 242 -16.95 -12.72 6.78
N PHE A 243 -16.18 -11.63 6.75
CA PHE A 243 -16.60 -10.39 6.09
C PHE A 243 -16.84 -10.62 4.60
N GLU A 244 -15.90 -11.26 3.90
CA GLU A 244 -16.01 -11.57 2.47
C GLU A 244 -17.26 -12.41 2.18
N GLU A 245 -17.46 -13.52 2.90
CA GLU A 245 -18.62 -14.39 2.75
C GLU A 245 -19.94 -13.65 2.99
N THR A 246 -20.01 -12.86 4.06
CA THR A 246 -21.23 -12.11 4.42
C THR A 246 -21.49 -10.95 3.45
N PHE A 247 -20.45 -10.29 2.96
CA PHE A 247 -20.55 -9.22 1.98
C PHE A 247 -21.05 -9.77 0.65
N GLN A 248 -20.55 -10.92 0.20
CA GLN A 248 -20.95 -11.56 -1.06
C GLN A 248 -22.42 -11.97 -1.10
N VAL A 249 -22.99 -12.41 0.03
CA VAL A 249 -24.42 -12.78 0.10
C VAL A 249 -25.35 -11.59 0.35
N SER A 250 -24.80 -10.40 0.61
CA SER A 250 -25.57 -9.17 0.75
C SER A 250 -25.98 -8.61 -0.63
N GLN A 251 -26.82 -7.58 -0.65
CA GLN A 251 -27.16 -6.85 -1.88
C GLN A 251 -26.06 -5.86 -2.35
N LEU A 252 -25.08 -5.56 -1.49
CA LEU A 252 -24.08 -4.50 -1.72
C LEU A 252 -23.20 -4.75 -2.96
N PRO A 253 -22.71 -5.98 -3.25
CA PRO A 253 -21.96 -6.24 -4.48
C PRO A 253 -22.78 -6.01 -5.75
N GLY A 254 -24.11 -6.09 -5.67
CA GLY A 254 -25.01 -5.79 -6.79
C GLY A 254 -25.23 -4.29 -7.03
N ILE A 255 -24.93 -3.46 -6.03
CA ILE A 255 -25.14 -2.01 -6.03
C ILE A 255 -23.84 -1.27 -6.32
N LEU A 256 -22.78 -1.57 -5.56
CA LEU A 256 -21.53 -0.82 -5.62
C LEU A 256 -20.78 -1.12 -6.91
N MET A 257 -20.43 -0.07 -7.66
CA MET A 257 -19.55 -0.15 -8.84
C MET A 257 -20.02 -1.11 -9.96
N THR A 258 -21.32 -1.42 -10.01
CA THR A 258 -21.90 -2.34 -11.01
C THR A 258 -22.51 -1.62 -12.21
N ASN A 259 -22.52 -2.31 -13.35
CA ASN A 259 -23.18 -1.82 -14.56
C ASN A 259 -24.70 -1.73 -14.38
N ALA A 260 -25.30 -2.63 -13.58
CA ALA A 260 -26.72 -2.62 -13.31
C ALA A 260 -27.13 -1.34 -12.56
N ALA A 261 -26.37 -0.98 -11.53
CA ALA A 261 -26.57 0.24 -10.76
C ALA A 261 -26.36 1.50 -11.61
N LEU A 262 -25.31 1.55 -12.44
CA LEU A 262 -25.09 2.66 -13.37
C LEU A 262 -26.25 2.85 -14.35
N LYS A 263 -26.77 1.76 -14.93
CA LYS A 263 -27.93 1.81 -15.85
C LYS A 263 -29.18 2.35 -15.17
N GLN A 264 -29.40 2.03 -13.90
CA GLN A 264 -30.54 2.55 -13.13
C GLN A 264 -30.44 4.06 -12.86
N LEU A 265 -29.24 4.61 -12.77
CA LEU A 265 -29.04 6.04 -12.51
C LEU A 265 -29.00 6.92 -13.76
N LEU A 266 -28.82 6.36 -14.97
CA LEU A 266 -28.80 7.12 -16.22
C LEU A 266 -30.06 8.00 -16.42
N PRO A 267 -31.30 7.50 -16.22
CA PRO A 267 -32.50 8.32 -16.38
C PRO A 267 -32.55 9.53 -15.42
N VAL A 268 -31.92 9.41 -14.25
CA VAL A 268 -31.87 10.45 -13.22
C VAL A 268 -30.93 11.57 -13.64
N LEU A 269 -29.78 11.19 -14.23
CA LEU A 269 -28.86 12.15 -14.83
C LEU A 269 -29.52 12.88 -16.01
N GLU A 270 -30.39 12.21 -16.77
CA GLU A 270 -31.18 12.81 -17.84
C GLU A 270 -32.26 13.77 -17.32
N GLN A 271 -32.93 13.44 -16.22
CA GLN A 271 -33.88 14.34 -15.56
C GLN A 271 -33.19 15.61 -15.05
N GLY A 272 -32.00 15.49 -14.46
CA GLY A 272 -31.18 16.63 -14.02
C GLY A 272 -30.74 17.56 -15.16
N LEU A 273 -30.80 17.11 -16.41
CA LEU A 273 -30.56 17.94 -17.61
C LEU A 273 -31.83 18.66 -18.10
N ALA A 274 -33.01 18.12 -17.82
CA ALA A 274 -34.29 18.60 -18.35
C ALA A 274 -35.07 19.48 -17.34
N GLU A 275 -34.84 19.31 -16.04
CA GLU A 275 -35.58 19.99 -14.95
C GLU A 275 -34.64 20.59 -13.89
N LYS A 276 -35.22 21.24 -12.85
CA LYS A 276 -34.46 21.59 -11.65
C LYS A 276 -33.93 20.29 -11.02
N PRO A 277 -32.62 20.16 -10.72
CA PRO A 277 -32.06 18.92 -10.20
C PRO A 277 -32.77 18.50 -8.91
N PRO A 278 -33.04 17.19 -8.72
CA PRO A 278 -33.74 16.73 -7.54
C PRO A 278 -32.94 17.10 -6.29
N GLY A 279 -33.63 17.65 -5.30
CA GLY A 279 -33.00 18.02 -4.03
C GLY A 279 -32.49 16.76 -3.30
N PRO A 280 -31.54 16.90 -2.36
CA PRO A 280 -31.02 15.74 -1.64
C PRO A 280 -32.10 14.87 -0.98
N ASP A 281 -33.12 15.49 -0.38
CA ASP A 281 -34.21 14.74 0.27
C ASP A 281 -35.05 13.94 -0.74
N GLN A 282 -35.21 14.44 -1.97
CA GLN A 282 -35.92 13.72 -3.05
C GLN A 282 -35.12 12.53 -3.56
N ILE A 283 -33.80 12.69 -3.72
CA ILE A 283 -32.91 11.58 -4.10
C ILE A 283 -32.94 10.49 -3.01
N ARG A 284 -32.97 10.87 -1.73
CA ARG A 284 -33.07 9.91 -0.62
C ARG A 284 -34.33 9.06 -0.73
N GLU A 285 -35.49 9.68 -1.00
CA GLU A 285 -36.76 8.96 -1.12
C GLU A 285 -36.82 8.08 -2.38
N GLN A 286 -36.25 8.56 -3.50
CA GLN A 286 -36.30 7.86 -4.78
C GLN A 286 -35.38 6.62 -4.83
N PHE A 287 -34.30 6.60 -4.05
CA PHE A 287 -33.27 5.54 -4.11
C PHE A 287 -33.11 4.75 -2.81
N SER A 288 -34.18 4.55 -2.04
CA SER A 288 -34.19 3.67 -0.87
C SER A 288 -33.73 2.22 -1.18
N ALA A 289 -33.87 1.77 -2.43
CA ALA A 289 -33.33 0.49 -2.90
C ALA A 289 -31.79 0.42 -2.86
N PHE A 290 -31.08 1.55 -2.93
CA PHE A 290 -29.62 1.64 -2.92
C PHE A 290 -29.04 1.86 -1.52
N VAL A 291 -29.86 2.41 -0.62
CA VAL A 291 -29.48 2.77 0.75
C VAL A 291 -30.61 2.31 1.68
N PRO A 292 -30.42 1.22 2.45
CA PRO A 292 -31.40 0.79 3.45
C PRO A 292 -31.76 1.93 4.40
N ASP A 293 -33.04 2.02 4.82
CA ASP A 293 -33.56 3.13 5.62
C ASP A 293 -32.75 3.35 6.92
N GLU A 294 -32.32 2.27 7.58
CA GLU A 294 -31.48 2.30 8.77
C GLU A 294 -30.12 3.00 8.56
N ASN A 295 -29.61 3.02 7.32
CA ASN A 295 -28.33 3.60 6.94
C ASN A 295 -28.47 4.97 6.24
N ALA A 296 -29.70 5.39 5.90
CA ALA A 296 -29.95 6.57 5.08
C ALA A 296 -29.40 7.87 5.70
N ASN A 297 -29.60 8.07 7.00
CA ASN A 297 -29.12 9.28 7.69
C ASN A 297 -27.60 9.34 7.75
N ALA A 298 -26.94 8.22 8.02
CA ALA A 298 -25.48 8.13 8.05
C ALA A 298 -24.87 8.37 6.66
N PHE A 299 -25.47 7.77 5.62
CA PHE A 299 -25.06 7.98 4.23
C PHE A 299 -25.18 9.45 3.80
N VAL A 300 -26.31 10.10 4.10
CA VAL A 300 -26.50 11.54 3.81
C VAL A 300 -25.51 12.40 4.60
N GLY A 301 -25.21 12.03 5.85
CA GLY A 301 -24.16 12.67 6.65
C GLY A 301 -22.79 12.64 5.96
N GLN A 302 -22.37 11.46 5.48
CA GLN A 302 -21.12 11.29 4.75
C GLN A 302 -21.08 12.10 3.45
N CYS A 303 -22.20 12.20 2.72
CA CYS A 303 -22.29 13.07 1.55
C CYS A 303 -22.10 14.54 1.93
N ARG A 304 -22.73 15.02 3.02
CA ARG A 304 -22.57 16.41 3.49
C ARG A 304 -21.13 16.73 3.88
N GLU A 305 -20.46 15.82 4.58
CA GLU A 305 -19.03 15.95 4.90
C GLU A 305 -18.19 16.10 3.64
N ALA A 306 -18.47 15.30 2.60
CA ALA A 306 -17.80 15.42 1.31
C ALA A 306 -18.08 16.77 0.63
N TRP A 307 -19.31 17.29 0.73
CA TRP A 307 -19.66 18.61 0.16
C TRP A 307 -18.89 19.73 0.83
N GLU A 308 -18.79 19.72 2.16
CA GLU A 308 -18.02 20.70 2.92
C GLU A 308 -16.53 20.62 2.56
N LYS A 309 -15.97 19.41 2.52
CA LYS A 309 -14.56 19.17 2.20
C LYS A 309 -14.18 19.64 0.79
N HIS A 310 -15.05 19.39 -0.20
CA HIS A 310 -14.79 19.70 -1.60
C HIS A 310 -15.47 21.00 -2.10
N GLY A 311 -16.07 21.77 -1.19
CA GLY A 311 -16.68 23.06 -1.52
C GLY A 311 -17.88 22.98 -2.48
N LEU A 312 -18.67 21.91 -2.39
CA LEU A 312 -19.86 21.72 -3.24
C LEU A 312 -21.03 22.55 -2.71
N VAL A 313 -21.11 23.79 -3.18
CA VAL A 313 -22.09 24.78 -2.68
C VAL A 313 -23.41 24.79 -3.44
N SER A 314 -23.44 24.40 -4.72
CA SER A 314 -24.68 24.46 -5.51
C SER A 314 -25.55 23.21 -5.31
N GLU A 315 -26.87 23.39 -5.33
CA GLU A 315 -27.84 22.27 -5.29
C GLU A 315 -27.54 21.24 -6.40
N THR A 316 -27.13 21.72 -7.58
CA THR A 316 -26.73 20.88 -8.71
C THR A 316 -25.52 20.00 -8.41
N GLN A 317 -24.45 20.56 -7.83
CA GLN A 317 -23.27 19.78 -7.45
C GLN A 317 -23.58 18.77 -6.34
N GLN A 318 -24.36 19.17 -5.33
CA GLN A 318 -24.74 18.31 -4.21
C GLN A 318 -25.62 17.14 -4.69
N ALA A 319 -26.60 17.41 -5.55
CA ALA A 319 -27.44 16.38 -6.19
C ALA A 319 -26.60 15.42 -7.04
N ALA A 320 -25.74 15.96 -7.91
CA ALA A 320 -24.86 15.17 -8.76
C ALA A 320 -23.91 14.28 -7.95
N HIS A 321 -23.31 14.82 -6.88
CA HIS A 321 -22.45 14.06 -5.97
C HIS A 321 -23.23 12.92 -5.33
N MET A 322 -24.43 13.20 -4.80
CA MET A 322 -25.20 12.17 -4.12
C MET A 322 -25.65 11.05 -5.06
N ILE A 323 -26.06 11.37 -6.29
CA ILE A 323 -26.36 10.37 -7.32
C ILE A 323 -25.13 9.49 -7.58
N CYS A 324 -23.95 10.09 -7.73
CA CYS A 324 -22.70 9.35 -7.93
C CYS A 324 -22.35 8.48 -6.72
N ALA A 325 -22.54 8.98 -5.49
CA ALA A 325 -22.24 8.28 -4.25
C ALA A 325 -23.06 6.99 -4.07
N LEU A 326 -24.27 6.92 -4.65
CA LEU A 326 -25.09 5.71 -4.63
C LEU A 326 -24.37 4.50 -5.27
N VAL A 327 -23.43 4.72 -6.20
CA VAL A 327 -22.67 3.65 -6.87
C VAL A 327 -21.21 3.64 -6.44
N PHE A 328 -20.62 4.81 -6.20
CA PHE A 328 -19.17 4.98 -6.01
C PHE A 328 -18.74 5.23 -4.57
N THR A 329 -19.68 5.12 -3.62
CA THR A 329 -19.53 5.54 -2.21
C THR A 329 -19.45 7.07 -2.05
N PRO A 330 -19.79 7.63 -0.87
CA PRO A 330 -19.68 9.07 -0.63
C PRO A 330 -18.26 9.65 -0.79
N PHE A 331 -17.24 8.79 -0.72
CA PHE A 331 -15.83 9.17 -0.69
C PHE A 331 -15.17 9.21 -2.08
N PHE A 332 -15.91 9.01 -3.17
CA PHE A 332 -15.33 8.86 -4.51
C PHE A 332 -14.50 10.07 -4.98
N LEU A 333 -14.75 11.27 -4.46
CA LEU A 333 -13.95 12.45 -4.79
C LEU A 333 -12.52 12.41 -4.23
N ASP A 334 -12.30 11.62 -3.19
CA ASP A 334 -10.98 11.38 -2.58
C ASP A 334 -10.39 10.03 -2.99
N ASP A 335 -11.09 9.26 -3.81
CA ASP A 335 -10.66 7.92 -4.20
C ASP A 335 -9.68 8.02 -5.38
N PRO A 336 -8.41 7.57 -5.25
CA PRO A 336 -7.45 7.61 -6.34
C PRO A 336 -7.94 6.82 -7.58
N LEU A 337 -8.82 5.84 -7.40
CA LEU A 337 -9.41 5.06 -8.49
C LEU A 337 -10.53 5.81 -9.25
N GLN A 338 -10.95 6.99 -8.79
CA GLN A 338 -12.04 7.78 -9.34
C GLN A 338 -11.62 9.20 -9.77
N SER A 339 -10.33 9.38 -10.08
CA SER A 339 -9.77 10.66 -10.54
C SER A 339 -10.57 11.31 -11.67
N VAL A 340 -11.05 10.54 -12.66
CA VAL A 340 -11.90 11.05 -13.73
C VAL A 340 -13.16 11.73 -13.21
N LEU A 341 -13.83 11.15 -12.21
CA LEU A 341 -15.02 11.78 -11.62
C LEU A 341 -14.63 12.99 -10.78
N ALA A 342 -13.56 12.91 -9.99
CA ALA A 342 -13.06 14.05 -9.22
C ALA A 342 -12.75 15.26 -10.12
N ASP A 343 -12.10 15.03 -11.26
CA ASP A 343 -11.78 16.05 -12.26
C ASP A 343 -13.04 16.69 -12.86
N LEU A 344 -14.11 15.91 -13.09
CA LEU A 344 -15.39 16.46 -13.55
C LEU A 344 -16.00 17.41 -12.52
N PHE A 345 -15.97 17.06 -11.23
CA PHE A 345 -16.50 17.92 -10.17
C PHE A 345 -15.65 19.18 -9.95
N ALA A 346 -14.32 19.08 -10.10
CA ALA A 346 -13.41 20.20 -9.95
C ALA A 346 -13.42 21.15 -11.16
N GLY A 347 -13.58 20.61 -12.37
CA GLY A 347 -13.37 21.35 -13.62
C GLY A 347 -14.63 21.79 -14.36
N GLN A 348 -15.79 21.17 -14.11
CA GLN A 348 -17.02 21.51 -14.83
C GLN A 348 -17.84 22.57 -14.09
N PRO A 349 -18.41 23.55 -14.82
CA PRO A 349 -19.41 24.42 -14.23
C PRO A 349 -20.68 23.62 -13.90
N PRO A 350 -21.46 24.00 -12.87
CA PRO A 350 -22.59 23.20 -12.39
C PRO A 350 -23.62 22.84 -13.47
N ASP A 351 -23.86 23.73 -14.44
CA ASP A 351 -24.81 23.55 -15.55
C ASP A 351 -24.39 22.46 -16.56
N ARG A 352 -23.11 22.07 -16.60
CA ARG A 352 -22.58 21.04 -17.51
C ARG A 352 -22.22 19.73 -16.81
N LEU A 353 -22.29 19.70 -15.48
CA LEU A 353 -21.86 18.56 -14.69
C LEU A 353 -22.67 17.29 -15.01
N PHE A 354 -24.00 17.38 -15.03
CA PHE A 354 -24.88 16.25 -15.35
C PHE A 354 -24.63 15.66 -16.74
N ALA A 355 -24.37 16.52 -17.74
CA ALA A 355 -24.09 16.07 -19.11
C ALA A 355 -22.76 15.30 -19.15
N SER A 356 -21.74 15.83 -18.47
CA SER A 356 -20.42 15.22 -18.40
C SER A 356 -20.44 13.89 -17.65
N LEU A 357 -21.18 13.82 -16.54
CA LEU A 357 -21.38 12.58 -15.78
C LEU A 357 -22.11 11.52 -16.60
N LYS A 358 -23.15 11.91 -17.36
CA LYS A 358 -23.85 11.00 -18.27
C LYS A 358 -22.89 10.42 -19.31
N THR A 359 -22.09 11.27 -19.96
CA THR A 359 -21.09 10.82 -20.94
C THR A 359 -20.09 9.85 -20.30
N GLU A 360 -19.61 10.13 -19.10
CA GLU A 360 -18.69 9.25 -18.38
C GLU A 360 -19.34 7.91 -18.00
N PHE A 361 -20.61 7.91 -17.56
CA PHE A 361 -21.33 6.68 -17.23
C PHE A 361 -21.52 5.80 -18.47
N LEU A 362 -21.88 6.39 -19.61
CA LEU A 362 -22.00 5.67 -20.88
C LEU A 362 -20.65 5.08 -21.31
N ARG A 363 -19.56 5.85 -21.24
CA ARG A 363 -18.20 5.34 -21.52
C ARG A 363 -17.86 4.13 -20.66
N ARG A 364 -18.17 4.17 -19.36
CA ARG A 364 -17.92 3.04 -18.44
C ARG A 364 -18.73 1.81 -18.83
N LEU A 365 -19.98 1.99 -19.27
CA LEU A 365 -20.85 0.89 -19.71
C LEU A 365 -20.41 0.28 -21.04
N GLU A 366 -19.78 1.04 -21.94
CA GLU A 366 -19.28 0.55 -23.23
C GLU A 366 -18.02 -0.31 -23.11
N ILE A 367 -17.21 -0.10 -22.07
CA ILE A 367 -15.97 -0.86 -21.85
C ILE A 367 -16.23 -2.21 -21.15
N ALA A 368 -17.40 -2.36 -20.54
CA ALA A 368 -17.68 -3.39 -19.54
C ALA A 368 -18.28 -4.69 -20.09
#